data_AF-A0A7X9GVG1-F1
#
_entry.id   AF-A0A7X9GVG1-F1
#
_cell.length_a   1.000
_cell.length_b   1.000
_cell.length_c   1.000
_cell.angle_alpha   90.00
_cell.angle_beta   90.00
_cell.angle_gamma   90.00
#
_symmetry.space_group_name_H-M   'P 1'
#
loop_
_entity.id
_entity.type
_entity.pdbx_description
1 polymer ?
#
loop_
_entity_poly.entity_id
_entity_poly.type
_entity_poly.pdbx_seq_one_letter_code
_entity_poly.pdbx_strand_id
1 'polypeptide(L)'
;MVSSSDDSDDAAPVQSVTEEEAPAEETAADETVEEDAAPAEEAEEETSAEDVPAEYTSALTSAETYADVMHMSKQAIFDQLTSEFDQFSEEAAQYAIDTIDADWNENALKSAETYSDTMHMSKQGIFDQLTSQFDQYTDEQAQYAIDNIDADWNENALESAKVYQEEMAMSPDAIHDQLTSEYGGKFTQEEADYAIENLNS
;
A
#
# COMPACT_ATOMS: atom_id res chain seq x y z
N MET A 1 3.78 -64.67 23.84
CA MET A 1 2.53 -65.03 24.53
C MET A 1 2.07 -63.74 25.19
N VAL A 2 1.06 -62.99 24.77
CA VAL A 2 -0.29 -63.25 24.24
C VAL A 2 -0.66 -62.00 23.40
N SER A 3 -1.03 -62.08 22.10
CA SER A 3 -2.41 -62.19 21.55
C SER A 3 -3.42 -61.30 22.29
N SER A 4 -4.37 -60.55 21.72
CA SER A 4 -5.07 -60.53 20.44
C SER A 4 -5.97 -59.27 20.46
N SER A 5 -6.23 -58.58 19.34
CA SER A 5 -7.54 -58.50 18.63
C SER A 5 -8.62 -57.68 19.39
N ASP A 6 -9.56 -56.92 18.82
CA ASP A 6 -10.05 -56.48 17.50
C ASP A 6 -11.31 -55.62 17.83
N ASP A 7 -11.64 -54.61 17.01
CA ASP A 7 -13.00 -54.06 16.68
C ASP A 7 -12.76 -52.68 16.01
N SER A 8 -12.98 -52.40 14.71
CA SER A 8 -14.20 -52.53 13.87
C SER A 8 -15.39 -51.82 14.56
N ASP A 9 -16.24 -50.98 14.01
CA ASP A 9 -16.64 -50.48 12.69
C ASP A 9 -17.67 -49.37 13.04
N ASP A 10 -17.74 -48.23 12.36
CA ASP A 10 -19.07 -47.65 12.07
C ASP A 10 -19.00 -46.58 10.97
N ALA A 11 -19.95 -46.71 10.07
CA ALA A 11 -20.02 -46.08 8.77
C ALA A 11 -20.76 -44.72 8.79
N ALA A 12 -20.45 -43.90 7.79
CA ALA A 12 -21.33 -42.80 7.36
C ALA A 12 -22.68 -43.32 6.83
N PRO A 13 -23.73 -42.46 6.78
CA PRO A 13 -24.16 -42.06 5.44
C PRO A 13 -24.65 -40.60 5.28
N VAL A 14 -24.55 -40.21 4.01
CA VAL A 14 -25.09 -39.07 3.23
C VAL A 14 -26.54 -38.66 3.50
N GLN A 15 -26.91 -37.39 3.25
CA GLN A 15 -28.07 -37.03 2.41
C GLN A 15 -27.96 -35.61 1.79
N SER A 16 -28.40 -35.56 0.54
CA SER A 16 -28.50 -34.46 -0.43
C SER A 16 -29.94 -33.94 -0.47
N VAL A 17 -30.16 -32.64 -0.69
CA VAL A 17 -31.38 -32.13 -1.33
C VAL A 17 -31.08 -30.88 -2.17
N THR A 18 -31.79 -30.82 -3.29
CA THR A 18 -31.60 -30.05 -4.53
C THR A 18 -32.64 -28.91 -4.60
N GLU A 19 -32.23 -27.76 -5.15
CA GLU A 19 -32.92 -26.89 -6.14
C GLU A 19 -34.39 -26.45 -5.96
N GLU A 20 -34.67 -25.13 -6.07
CA GLU A 20 -35.84 -24.61 -6.83
C GLU A 20 -35.72 -23.10 -7.18
N GLU A 21 -36.15 -22.77 -8.40
CA GLU A 21 -36.11 -21.48 -9.11
C GLU A 21 -37.18 -20.44 -8.70
N ALA A 22 -37.00 -19.23 -9.23
CA ALA A 22 -37.88 -18.04 -9.22
C ALA A 22 -39.31 -18.25 -9.79
N PRO A 23 -40.21 -17.26 -9.69
CA PRO A 23 -40.37 -16.32 -10.83
C PRO A 23 -40.81 -14.87 -10.47
N ALA A 24 -40.83 -14.05 -11.54
CA ALA A 24 -41.18 -12.63 -11.64
C ALA A 24 -42.69 -12.35 -11.94
N GLU A 25 -42.99 -11.05 -12.13
CA GLU A 25 -44.21 -10.38 -12.64
C GLU A 25 -45.37 -10.16 -11.64
N GLU A 26 -46.20 -9.10 -11.67
CA GLU A 26 -46.37 -7.82 -12.40
C GLU A 26 -47.63 -7.18 -11.77
N THR A 27 -47.74 -5.85 -11.61
CA THR A 27 -48.98 -5.08 -11.91
C THR A 27 -48.76 -3.57 -11.76
N ALA A 28 -49.23 -2.84 -12.78
CA ALA A 28 -49.22 -1.40 -12.97
C ALA A 28 -50.45 -0.66 -12.40
N ALA A 29 -50.29 0.65 -12.12
CA ALA A 29 -51.23 1.77 -12.32
C ALA A 29 -50.64 3.00 -11.57
N ASP A 30 -50.08 3.98 -12.27
CA ASP A 30 -50.76 5.20 -12.77
C ASP A 30 -51.21 6.14 -11.63
N GLU A 31 -50.40 7.18 -11.37
CA GLU A 31 -50.94 8.53 -11.16
C GLU A 31 -49.84 9.57 -11.43
N THR A 32 -50.12 10.40 -12.42
CA THR A 32 -49.40 11.60 -12.81
C THR A 32 -49.50 12.68 -11.74
N VAL A 33 -48.37 13.26 -11.34
CA VAL A 33 -48.31 14.62 -10.77
C VAL A 33 -47.21 15.36 -11.52
N GLU A 34 -47.63 16.22 -12.46
CA GLU A 34 -46.82 17.35 -12.89
C GLU A 34 -46.68 18.30 -11.70
N GLU A 35 -45.48 18.38 -11.11
CA GLU A 35 -45.09 19.48 -10.25
C GLU A 35 -43.85 20.14 -10.85
N ASP A 36 -44.08 21.37 -11.28
CA ASP A 36 -43.17 22.38 -11.78
C ASP A 36 -41.90 22.50 -10.92
N ALA A 37 -40.86 21.74 -11.28
CA ALA A 37 -39.51 21.93 -10.75
C ALA A 37 -38.74 22.85 -11.69
N ALA A 38 -38.70 24.12 -11.31
CA ALA A 38 -37.84 25.15 -11.86
C ALA A 38 -36.40 24.62 -12.09
N PRO A 39 -35.69 25.09 -13.13
CA PRO A 39 -34.31 24.69 -13.36
C PRO A 39 -33.50 24.92 -12.09
N ALA A 40 -32.94 23.84 -11.54
CA ALA A 40 -31.81 23.92 -10.65
C ALA A 40 -30.68 24.54 -11.47
N GLU A 41 -30.54 25.87 -11.35
CA GLU A 41 -29.26 26.53 -11.54
C GLU A 41 -28.28 25.78 -10.64
N GLU A 42 -27.42 24.97 -11.26
CA GLU A 42 -26.12 24.63 -10.71
C GLU A 42 -25.47 25.97 -10.39
N ALA A 43 -25.61 26.38 -9.14
CA ALA A 43 -24.77 27.38 -8.54
C ALA A 43 -23.36 26.78 -8.54
N GLU A 44 -22.63 27.05 -9.61
CA GLU A 44 -21.19 27.21 -9.53
C GLU A 44 -20.95 28.23 -8.42
N GLU A 45 -20.73 27.73 -7.19
CA GLU A 45 -20.16 28.53 -6.13
C GLU A 45 -18.72 28.84 -6.54
N GLU A 46 -18.59 29.90 -7.33
CA GLU A 46 -17.39 30.72 -7.39
C GLU A 46 -17.14 31.27 -5.98
N THR A 47 -16.54 30.43 -5.15
CA THR A 47 -16.10 30.77 -3.81
C THR A 47 -15.11 31.91 -3.92
N SER A 48 -15.53 33.09 -3.46
CA SER A 48 -14.70 34.28 -3.41
C SER A 48 -13.46 34.00 -2.57
N ALA A 49 -12.29 34.14 -3.18
CA ALA A 49 -10.96 33.81 -2.66
C ALA A 49 -10.45 34.67 -1.48
N GLU A 50 -11.29 35.12 -0.54
CA GLU A 50 -10.90 36.16 0.43
C GLU A 50 -11.04 35.80 1.92
N ASP A 51 -11.47 34.59 2.31
CA ASP A 51 -11.35 34.17 3.72
C ASP A 51 -11.24 32.63 3.87
N VAL A 52 -10.05 32.09 3.60
CA VAL A 52 -9.74 30.67 3.86
C VAL A 52 -9.69 30.46 5.39
N PRO A 53 -10.44 29.49 5.96
CA PRO A 53 -10.42 29.24 7.39
C PRO A 53 -9.02 28.96 7.94
N ALA A 54 -8.74 29.38 9.18
CA ALA A 54 -7.42 29.20 9.79
C ALA A 54 -6.99 27.71 9.89
N GLU A 55 -7.94 26.81 10.07
CA GLU A 55 -7.71 25.36 10.09
C GLU A 55 -7.20 24.86 8.73
N TYR A 56 -7.72 25.38 7.62
CA TYR A 56 -7.37 24.96 6.26
C TYR A 56 -5.94 25.37 5.92
N THR A 57 -5.56 26.60 6.30
CA THR A 57 -4.18 27.08 6.18
C THR A 57 -3.22 26.27 7.05
N SER A 58 -3.66 25.84 8.23
CA SER A 58 -2.86 24.99 9.13
C SER A 58 -2.67 23.59 8.55
N ALA A 59 -3.73 22.98 8.02
CA ALA A 59 -3.67 21.68 7.34
C ALA A 59 -2.75 21.73 6.11
N LEU A 60 -2.83 22.80 5.31
CA LEU A 60 -1.93 23.01 4.17
C LEU A 60 -0.46 23.09 4.61
N THR A 61 -0.15 23.85 5.65
CA THR A 61 1.22 23.97 6.18
C THR A 61 1.76 22.61 6.67
N SER A 62 0.91 21.80 7.32
CA SER A 62 1.26 20.44 7.72
C SER A 62 1.49 19.54 6.50
N ALA A 63 0.60 19.59 5.51
CA ALA A 63 0.72 18.84 4.26
C ALA A 63 2.04 19.14 3.53
N GLU A 64 2.40 20.41 3.40
CA GLU A 64 3.68 20.86 2.84
C GLU A 64 4.86 20.26 3.61
N THR A 65 4.81 20.24 4.95
CA THR A 65 5.86 19.63 5.76
C THR A 65 5.98 18.12 5.50
N TYR A 66 4.85 17.41 5.43
CA TYR A 66 4.86 15.97 5.15
C TYR A 66 5.34 15.63 3.73
N ALA A 67 5.00 16.44 2.74
CA ALA A 67 5.48 16.27 1.38
C ALA A 67 6.99 16.57 1.28
N ASP A 68 7.44 17.72 1.79
CA ASP A 68 8.78 18.23 1.55
C ASP A 68 9.86 17.56 2.43
N VAL A 69 9.49 17.21 3.66
CA VAL A 69 10.46 16.69 4.65
C VAL A 69 10.37 15.18 4.78
N MET A 70 9.16 14.64 4.74
CA MET A 70 8.93 13.21 4.96
C MET A 70 8.74 12.44 3.66
N HIS A 71 8.59 13.15 2.53
CA HIS A 71 8.34 12.54 1.22
C HIS A 71 7.21 11.54 1.29
N MET A 72 6.06 11.97 1.83
CA MET A 72 4.88 11.12 1.90
C MET A 72 4.08 11.18 0.60
N SER A 73 3.30 10.12 0.32
CA SER A 73 2.36 10.12 -0.79
C SER A 73 1.16 11.02 -0.52
N LYS A 74 0.46 11.39 -1.59
CA LYS A 74 -0.78 12.19 -1.50
C LYS A 74 -1.80 11.56 -0.54
N GLN A 75 -2.00 10.24 -0.64
CA GLN A 75 -2.98 9.54 0.21
C GLN A 75 -2.50 9.44 1.65
N ALA A 76 -1.23 9.11 1.88
CA ALA A 76 -0.68 9.01 3.23
C ALA A 76 -0.74 10.37 3.97
N ILE A 77 -0.56 11.49 3.26
CA ILE A 77 -0.72 12.83 3.86
C ILE A 77 -2.18 13.08 4.24
N PHE A 78 -3.14 12.74 3.39
CA PHE A 78 -4.56 12.89 3.72
C PHE A 78 -4.94 12.06 4.97
N ASP A 79 -4.52 10.80 5.01
CA ASP A 79 -4.77 9.89 6.13
C ASP A 79 -4.09 10.40 7.41
N GLN A 80 -2.88 10.96 7.31
CA GLN A 80 -2.17 11.58 8.44
C GLN A 80 -2.91 12.82 8.97
N LEU A 81 -3.34 13.73 8.10
CA LEU A 81 -4.03 14.97 8.51
C LEU A 81 -5.36 14.67 9.22
N THR A 82 -6.07 13.63 8.78
CA THR A 82 -7.35 13.21 9.36
C THR A 82 -7.21 12.24 10.54
N SER A 83 -5.98 11.80 10.84
CA SER A 83 -5.69 10.86 11.92
C SER A 83 -5.98 11.45 13.30
N GLU A 84 -5.99 10.59 14.33
CA GLU A 84 -6.06 11.02 15.73
C GLU A 84 -4.87 11.89 16.19
N PHE A 85 -3.78 11.95 15.41
CA PHE A 85 -2.61 12.75 15.73
C PHE A 85 -2.79 14.22 15.33
N ASP A 86 -3.23 14.46 14.10
CA ASP A 86 -3.37 15.81 13.54
C ASP A 86 -4.78 16.37 13.71
N GLN A 87 -5.79 15.50 13.63
CA GLN A 87 -7.20 15.78 13.91
C GLN A 87 -7.80 16.93 13.09
N PHE A 88 -7.31 17.19 11.88
CA PHE A 88 -7.97 18.11 10.96
C PHE A 88 -9.29 17.52 10.47
N SER A 89 -10.26 18.39 10.21
CA SER A 89 -11.47 18.00 9.48
C SER A 89 -11.15 17.45 8.10
N GLU A 90 -12.01 16.55 7.60
CA GLU A 90 -11.86 15.95 6.26
C GLU A 90 -11.84 17.04 5.18
N GLU A 91 -12.65 18.09 5.34
CA GLU A 91 -12.69 19.21 4.42
C GLU A 91 -11.41 20.05 4.43
N ALA A 92 -10.78 20.26 5.60
CA ALA A 92 -9.51 20.95 5.70
C ALA A 92 -8.35 20.12 5.10
N ALA A 93 -8.35 18.81 5.33
CA ALA A 93 -7.38 17.90 4.73
C ALA A 93 -7.53 17.83 3.21
N GLN A 94 -8.77 17.74 2.70
CA GLN A 94 -9.04 17.75 1.27
C GLN A 94 -8.59 19.07 0.64
N TYR A 95 -8.90 20.21 1.26
CA TYR A 95 -8.40 21.51 0.82
C TYR A 95 -6.87 21.54 0.74
N ALA A 96 -6.16 21.04 1.76
CA ALA A 96 -4.71 20.99 1.78
C ALA A 96 -4.16 20.15 0.61
N ILE A 97 -4.73 18.96 0.38
CA ILE A 97 -4.32 18.03 -0.66
C ILE A 97 -4.63 18.53 -2.08
N ASP A 98 -5.67 19.34 -2.26
CA ASP A 98 -6.00 19.96 -3.55
C ASP A 98 -5.20 21.24 -3.81
N THR A 99 -4.67 21.88 -2.76
CA THR A 99 -3.93 23.14 -2.86
C THR A 99 -2.42 22.95 -2.92
N ILE A 100 -1.89 21.88 -2.31
CA ILE A 100 -0.46 21.61 -2.26
C ILE A 100 0.12 21.40 -3.67
N ASP A 101 1.21 22.10 -3.98
CA ASP A 101 1.98 21.95 -5.21
C ASP A 101 3.18 21.02 -4.96
N ALA A 102 2.91 19.71 -4.93
CA ALA A 102 3.91 18.68 -4.68
C ALA A 102 4.19 17.84 -5.93
N ASP A 103 5.47 17.51 -6.15
CA ASP A 103 5.87 16.50 -7.14
C ASP A 103 5.85 15.11 -6.48
N TRP A 104 4.73 14.41 -6.65
CA TRP A 104 4.54 13.09 -6.04
C TRP A 104 5.48 12.01 -6.59
N ASN A 105 5.98 12.18 -7.81
CA ASN A 105 6.95 11.27 -8.40
C ASN A 105 8.32 11.46 -7.75
N GLU A 106 8.72 12.72 -7.50
CA GLU A 106 9.94 13.04 -6.75
C GLU A 106 9.86 12.52 -5.31
N ASN A 107 8.70 12.68 -4.64
CA ASN A 107 8.52 12.13 -3.29
C ASN A 107 8.71 10.60 -3.28
N ALA A 108 8.08 9.88 -4.21
CA ALA A 108 8.25 8.43 -4.32
C ALA A 108 9.72 8.04 -4.56
N LEU A 109 10.44 8.79 -5.40
CA LEU A 109 11.86 8.57 -5.65
C LEU A 109 12.70 8.79 -4.37
N LYS A 110 12.44 9.85 -3.60
CA LYS A 110 13.14 10.11 -2.34
C LYS A 110 12.87 9.04 -1.28
N SER A 111 11.63 8.54 -1.19
CA SER A 111 11.30 7.40 -0.34
C SER A 111 12.06 6.15 -0.79
N ALA A 112 12.09 5.86 -2.09
CA ALA A 112 12.82 4.73 -2.65
C ALA A 112 14.32 4.79 -2.35
N GLU A 113 14.95 5.95 -2.54
CA GLU A 113 16.35 6.21 -2.17
C GLU A 113 16.57 5.91 -0.68
N THR A 114 15.67 6.38 0.19
CA THR A 114 15.76 6.11 1.63
C THR A 114 15.69 4.62 1.95
N TYR A 115 14.78 3.87 1.33
CA TYR A 115 14.68 2.42 1.53
C TYR A 115 15.90 1.66 1.03
N SER A 116 16.46 2.08 -0.11
CA SER A 116 17.71 1.52 -0.64
C SER A 116 18.87 1.79 0.33
N ASP A 117 19.06 3.05 0.73
CA ASP A 117 20.25 3.47 1.48
C ASP A 117 20.25 3.01 2.94
N THR A 118 19.07 2.93 3.56
CA THR A 118 18.95 2.67 5.00
C THR A 118 18.49 1.26 5.34
N MET A 119 17.71 0.63 4.46
CA MET A 119 17.17 -0.72 4.67
C MET A 119 17.72 -1.73 3.67
N HIS A 120 18.52 -1.29 2.69
CA HIS A 120 19.17 -2.14 1.70
C HIS A 120 18.18 -3.05 0.98
N MET A 121 16.98 -2.53 0.70
CA MET A 121 15.91 -3.30 0.08
C MET A 121 16.20 -3.59 -1.39
N SER A 122 15.64 -4.69 -1.90
CA SER A 122 15.66 -5.00 -3.33
C SER A 122 14.74 -4.08 -4.13
N LYS A 123 14.94 -4.04 -5.45
CA LYS A 123 14.07 -3.32 -6.38
C LYS A 123 12.58 -3.69 -6.19
N GLN A 124 12.26 -4.98 -6.09
CA GLN A 124 10.88 -5.43 -5.89
C GLN A 124 10.38 -5.09 -4.47
N GLY A 125 11.23 -5.25 -3.45
CA GLY A 125 10.89 -4.90 -2.08
C GLY A 125 10.51 -3.43 -1.94
N ILE A 126 11.27 -2.52 -2.57
CA ILE A 126 10.97 -1.08 -2.57
C ILE A 126 9.64 -0.81 -3.28
N PHE A 127 9.39 -1.41 -4.45
CA PHE A 127 8.10 -1.25 -5.14
C PHE A 127 6.92 -1.67 -4.25
N ASP A 128 7.01 -2.85 -3.63
CA ASP A 128 5.97 -3.38 -2.75
C ASP A 128 5.76 -2.49 -1.52
N GLN A 129 6.83 -1.90 -0.98
CA GLN A 129 6.76 -0.98 0.15
C GLN A 129 6.07 0.33 -0.23
N LEU A 130 6.46 0.96 -1.35
CA LEU A 130 5.86 2.22 -1.82
C LEU A 130 4.36 2.07 -2.10
N THR A 131 3.95 0.94 -2.66
CA THR A 131 2.53 0.63 -2.96
C THR A 131 1.76 0.06 -1.77
N SER A 132 2.44 -0.17 -0.63
CA SER A 132 1.81 -0.75 0.55
C SER A 132 0.79 0.19 1.16
N GLN A 133 -0.03 -0.36 2.07
CA GLN A 133 -0.93 0.43 2.91
C GLN A 133 -0.23 1.45 3.82
N PHE A 134 1.11 1.42 3.93
CA PHE A 134 1.86 2.35 4.76
C PHE A 134 2.29 3.58 3.98
N ASP A 135 2.80 3.40 2.76
CA ASP A 135 3.32 4.50 1.95
C ASP A 135 2.29 5.00 0.94
N GLN A 136 1.41 4.13 0.44
CA GLN A 136 0.24 4.44 -0.38
C GLN A 136 0.52 5.29 -1.64
N TYR A 137 1.70 5.14 -2.24
CA TYR A 137 1.94 5.63 -3.60
C TYR A 137 1.12 4.86 -4.62
N THR A 138 0.79 5.50 -5.75
CA THR A 138 0.20 4.76 -6.88
C THR A 138 1.24 3.87 -7.54
N ASP A 139 0.79 2.82 -8.23
CA ASP A 139 1.68 1.93 -8.99
C ASP A 139 2.56 2.70 -9.99
N GLU A 140 2.02 3.75 -10.63
CA GLU A 140 2.79 4.58 -11.55
C GLU A 140 3.88 5.40 -10.87
N GLN A 141 3.62 5.93 -9.67
CA GLN A 141 4.60 6.68 -8.87
C GLN A 141 5.69 5.76 -8.34
N ALA A 142 5.32 4.60 -7.82
CA ALA A 142 6.27 3.57 -7.40
C ALA A 142 7.12 3.10 -8.58
N GLN A 143 6.52 2.85 -9.75
CA GLN A 143 7.25 2.47 -10.95
C GLN A 143 8.20 3.59 -11.41
N TYR A 144 7.76 4.86 -11.38
CA TYR A 144 8.63 5.99 -11.67
C TYR A 144 9.85 6.00 -10.73
N ALA A 145 9.65 5.82 -9.43
CA ALA A 145 10.75 5.76 -8.47
C ALA A 145 11.74 4.64 -8.81
N ILE A 146 11.24 3.42 -9.09
CA ILE A 146 12.05 2.26 -9.47
C ILE A 146 12.82 2.45 -10.79
N ASP A 147 12.25 3.20 -11.73
CA ASP A 147 12.87 3.46 -13.02
C ASP A 147 13.96 4.55 -12.94
N ASN A 148 13.89 5.44 -11.94
CA ASN A 148 14.76 6.61 -11.82
C ASN A 148 15.76 6.54 -10.65
N ILE A 149 15.59 5.61 -9.72
CA ILE A 149 16.54 5.41 -8.63
C ILE A 149 17.90 4.92 -9.15
N ASP A 150 18.97 5.56 -8.69
CA ASP A 150 20.35 5.14 -8.91
C ASP A 150 20.86 4.39 -7.67
N ALA A 151 20.71 3.07 -7.68
CA ALA A 151 21.08 2.20 -6.56
C ALA A 151 21.98 1.05 -7.04
N ASP A 152 22.92 0.65 -6.18
CA ASP A 152 23.72 -0.56 -6.37
C ASP A 152 22.99 -1.74 -5.72
N TRP A 153 22.21 -2.46 -6.53
CA TRP A 153 21.40 -3.58 -6.04
C TRP A 153 22.22 -4.76 -5.53
N ASN A 154 23.45 -4.92 -6.04
CA ASN A 154 24.39 -5.94 -5.56
C ASN A 154 24.89 -5.57 -4.17
N GLU A 155 25.17 -4.29 -3.92
CA GLU A 155 25.53 -3.81 -2.59
C GLU A 155 24.35 -3.95 -1.61
N ASN A 156 23.13 -3.60 -2.02
CA ASN A 156 21.94 -3.79 -1.18
C ASN A 156 21.74 -5.27 -0.79
N ALA A 157 21.94 -6.20 -1.73
CA ALA A 157 21.87 -7.63 -1.44
C ALA A 157 22.95 -8.07 -0.47
N LEU A 158 24.18 -7.56 -0.63
CA LEU A 158 25.31 -7.86 0.26
C LEU A 158 25.09 -7.32 1.68
N GLU A 159 24.61 -6.09 1.83
CA GLU A 159 24.30 -5.51 3.15
C GLU A 159 23.12 -6.25 3.81
N SER A 160 22.07 -6.57 3.07
CA SER A 160 20.99 -7.44 3.56
C SER A 160 21.51 -8.82 4.01
N ALA A 161 22.44 -9.41 3.26
CA ALA A 161 23.06 -10.68 3.62
C ALA A 161 23.86 -10.60 4.92
N LYS A 162 24.60 -9.50 5.14
CA LYS A 162 25.34 -9.23 6.38
C LYS A 162 24.37 -9.12 7.55
N VAL A 163 23.26 -8.39 7.41
CA VAL A 163 22.23 -8.30 8.46
C VAL A 163 21.67 -9.68 8.82
N TYR A 164 21.30 -10.52 7.84
CA TYR A 164 20.82 -11.88 8.11
C TYR A 164 21.89 -12.75 8.78
N GLN A 165 23.16 -12.59 8.41
CA GLN A 165 24.26 -13.31 9.06
C GLN A 165 24.45 -12.86 10.50
N GLU A 166 24.52 -11.56 10.75
CA GLU A 166 24.89 -10.97 12.04
C GLU A 166 23.75 -11.04 13.07
N GLU A 167 22.54 -10.70 12.66
CA GLU A 167 21.40 -10.60 13.57
C GLU A 167 20.65 -11.92 13.73
N MET A 168 20.60 -12.74 12.67
CA MET A 168 19.84 -13.99 12.65
C MET A 168 20.72 -15.24 12.67
N ALA A 169 22.04 -15.11 12.62
CA ALA A 169 23.01 -16.21 12.62
C ALA A 169 22.73 -17.27 11.53
N MET A 170 22.22 -16.83 10.38
CA MET A 170 21.85 -17.70 9.27
C MET A 170 23.08 -18.22 8.52
N SER A 171 23.01 -19.45 7.99
CA SER A 171 24.05 -19.99 7.12
C SER A 171 23.99 -19.39 5.71
N PRO A 172 25.08 -19.39 4.92
CA PRO A 172 25.07 -18.84 3.56
C PRO A 172 23.92 -19.35 2.68
N ASP A 173 23.66 -20.66 2.66
CA ASP A 173 22.55 -21.23 1.89
C ASP A 173 21.18 -20.70 2.35
N ALA A 174 20.99 -20.49 3.66
CA ALA A 174 19.72 -19.98 4.19
C ALA A 174 19.57 -18.48 3.92
N ILE A 175 20.67 -17.72 3.93
CA ILE A 175 20.69 -16.31 3.54
C ILE A 175 20.32 -16.18 2.07
N HIS A 176 20.88 -17.04 1.20
CA HIS A 176 20.53 -17.07 -0.22
C HIS A 176 19.03 -17.32 -0.45
N ASP A 177 18.49 -18.37 0.17
CA ASP A 177 17.05 -18.68 0.11
C ASP A 177 16.21 -17.49 0.63
N GLN A 178 16.67 -16.83 1.69
CA GLN A 178 15.95 -15.69 2.27
C GLN A 178 16.00 -14.44 1.40
N LEU A 179 17.13 -14.14 0.76
CA LEU A 179 17.26 -13.00 -0.16
C LEU A 179 16.34 -13.17 -1.37
N THR A 180 16.17 -14.39 -1.88
CA THR A 180 15.35 -14.67 -3.07
C THR A 180 13.87 -14.97 -2.76
N SER A 181 13.53 -15.20 -1.50
CA SER A 181 12.16 -15.55 -1.09
C SER A 181 11.14 -14.44 -1.37
N GLU A 182 9.95 -14.85 -1.80
CA GLU A 182 8.78 -13.98 -2.01
C GLU A 182 8.35 -13.24 -0.74
N TYR A 183 8.61 -13.82 0.44
CA TYR A 183 8.32 -13.22 1.75
C TYR A 183 9.58 -12.69 2.44
N GLY A 184 10.72 -12.73 1.74
CA GLY A 184 12.02 -12.29 2.23
C GLY A 184 12.53 -11.07 1.47
N GLY A 185 13.78 -11.12 1.02
CA GLY A 185 14.45 -9.99 0.39
C GLY A 185 13.97 -9.67 -1.02
N LYS A 186 13.34 -10.61 -1.73
CA LYS A 186 12.90 -10.49 -3.14
C LYS A 186 14.00 -10.01 -4.12
N PHE A 187 15.26 -10.25 -3.79
CA PHE A 187 16.37 -10.03 -4.70
C PHE A 187 16.31 -11.00 -5.87
N THR A 188 16.91 -10.60 -6.98
CA THR A 188 17.15 -11.55 -8.07
C THR A 188 18.14 -12.61 -7.65
N GLN A 189 18.12 -13.75 -8.36
CA GLN A 189 19.09 -14.82 -8.16
C GLN A 189 20.53 -14.32 -8.30
N GLU A 190 20.80 -13.46 -9.28
CA GLU A 190 22.15 -12.93 -9.56
C GLU A 190 22.66 -12.02 -8.42
N GLU A 191 21.79 -11.17 -7.87
CA GLU A 191 22.13 -10.31 -6.71
C GLU A 191 22.36 -11.14 -5.44
N ALA A 192 21.54 -12.16 -5.20
CA ALA A 192 21.74 -13.06 -4.07
C ALA A 192 23.02 -13.90 -4.21
N ASP A 193 23.32 -14.40 -5.41
CA ASP A 193 24.57 -15.10 -5.71
C ASP A 193 25.78 -14.17 -5.44
N TYR A 194 25.74 -12.94 -5.94
CA TYR A 194 26.76 -11.92 -5.67
C TYR A 194 26.94 -11.68 -4.17
N ALA A 195 25.84 -11.51 -3.42
CA ALA A 195 25.89 -11.28 -1.99
C ALA A 195 26.61 -12.42 -1.25
N ILE A 196 26.29 -13.67 -1.55
CA ILE A 196 26.94 -14.83 -0.93
C ILE A 196 28.41 -14.96 -1.29
N GLU A 197 28.77 -14.71 -2.55
CA GLU A 197 30.16 -14.73 -3.01
C GLU A 197 31.02 -13.69 -2.26
N ASN A 198 30.44 -12.55 -1.89
CA ASN A 198 31.14 -11.44 -1.26
C ASN A 198 30.99 -11.39 0.27
N LEU A 199 30.12 -12.20 0.88
CA LEU A 199 29.74 -12.11 2.30
C LEU A 199 30.90 -12.29 3.30
N ASN A 200 31.97 -13.00 2.93
CA ASN A 200 33.12 -13.26 3.81
C ASN A 200 34.44 -12.66 3.28
N SER A 201 34.34 -11.65 2.40
CA SER A 201 35.50 -11.01 1.78
C SER A 201 36.16 -9.94 2.66
#